data_AF-A0A0S4ILL3-F1
#
_entry.id   AF-A0A0S4ILL3-F1
#
_cell.length_a   1.000
_cell.length_b   1.000
_cell.length_c   1.000
_cell.angle_alpha   90.00
_cell.angle_beta   90.00
_cell.angle_gamma   90.00
#
_symmetry.space_group_name_H-M   'P 1'
#
loop_
_entity.id
_entity.type
_entity.pdbx_description
1 polymer ?
#
loop_
_entity_poly.entity_id
_entity_poly.type
_entity_poly.pdbx_seq_one_letter_code
_entity_poly.pdbx_strand_id
1 'polypeptide(L)'
;MRRSCILQQRNAYQWLQIHGTQHSAVHSAVELYFTAMMHIMKLPIDCELHVRMVGMSEMRQMHWERKGQDRVTDVLTFPGSGSGTSEIYAANELLFGDGGEFDLDDDLQESQRNFTTVSARNELLDLGDIYICPKYIKARCRRFPNRNLKLPDYAQAAYVHAFLHALGYDHKLEEEFLEMTVCEKWLARNVTRSLERSLSFEERSTLFGNQWLARNVTRSLERTMSFEERSTLFGNLL
;
A
#
# COMPACT_ATOMS: atom_id res chain seq x y z
N MET A 1 23.37 -4.49 14.33
CA MET A 1 22.88 -3.55 13.30
C MET A 1 21.41 -3.25 13.55
N ARG A 2 21.09 -1.97 13.76
CA ARG A 2 19.80 -1.49 14.29
C ARG A 2 18.66 -1.89 13.34
N ARG A 3 17.74 -2.74 13.82
CA ARG A 3 16.52 -3.08 13.09
C ARG A 3 15.67 -1.80 13.06
N SER A 4 15.61 -1.13 11.90
CA SER A 4 14.75 0.03 11.70
C SER A 4 13.31 -0.39 11.98
N CYS A 5 12.80 0.00 13.15
CA CYS A 5 11.44 -0.28 13.55
C CYS A 5 10.53 0.64 12.74
N ILE A 6 9.45 0.11 12.15
CA ILE A 6 8.52 0.93 11.36
C ILE A 6 7.92 2.08 12.19
N LEU A 7 7.84 1.91 13.51
CA LEU A 7 7.39 2.94 14.46
C LEU A 7 8.35 4.13 14.52
N GLN A 8 9.65 3.90 14.31
CA GLN A 8 10.65 4.99 14.18
C GLN A 8 10.55 5.71 12.84
N GLN A 9 9.88 5.12 11.85
CA GLN A 9 9.73 5.67 10.50
C GLN A 9 8.36 6.29 10.23
N ARG A 10 7.44 6.25 11.21
CA ARG A 10 6.15 6.98 11.10
C ARG A 10 6.34 8.46 10.77
N ASN A 11 7.42 9.07 11.26
CA ASN A 11 7.75 10.47 10.99
C ASN A 11 8.67 10.67 9.78
N ALA A 12 9.05 9.59 9.06
CA ALA A 12 9.90 9.72 7.88
C ALA A 12 9.08 10.34 6.73
N TYR A 13 7.94 9.76 6.38
CA TYR A 13 7.09 10.26 5.29
C TYR A 13 6.17 11.39 5.77
N GLN A 14 6.70 12.61 5.80
CA GLN A 14 5.97 13.80 6.26
C GLN A 14 4.78 14.18 5.37
N TRP A 15 4.76 13.68 4.14
CA TRP A 15 3.75 13.98 3.12
C TRP A 15 2.77 12.84 2.86
N LEU A 16 2.77 11.81 3.72
CA LEU A 16 1.67 10.84 3.77
C LEU A 16 0.51 11.44 4.57
N GLN A 17 -0.61 11.73 3.91
CA GLN A 17 -1.78 12.32 4.56
C GLN A 17 -2.97 11.37 4.55
N ILE A 18 -3.53 11.08 5.73
CA ILE A 18 -4.74 10.27 5.88
C ILE A 18 -5.93 11.17 6.24
N HIS A 19 -6.95 11.20 5.38
CA HIS A 19 -8.13 12.06 5.52
C HIS A 19 -9.41 11.24 5.75
N GLY A 20 -10.46 11.88 6.27
CA GLY A 20 -11.82 11.32 6.27
C GLY A 20 -12.12 10.27 7.35
N THR A 21 -11.23 10.06 8.32
CA THR A 21 -11.47 9.15 9.46
C THR A 21 -11.61 9.92 10.78
N GLN A 22 -12.72 9.71 11.48
CA GLN A 22 -12.94 10.26 12.83
C GLN A 22 -12.38 9.36 13.93
N HIS A 23 -11.98 8.13 13.61
CA HIS A 23 -11.52 7.15 14.58
C HIS A 23 -9.98 7.07 14.56
N SER A 24 -9.35 7.50 15.66
CA SER A 24 -7.88 7.58 15.78
C SER A 24 -7.17 6.25 15.57
N ALA A 25 -7.75 5.14 16.02
CA ALA A 25 -7.19 3.81 15.81
C ALA A 25 -7.20 3.40 14.32
N VAL A 26 -8.24 3.76 13.56
CA VAL A 26 -8.32 3.45 12.13
C VAL A 26 -7.31 4.29 11.35
N HIS A 27 -7.20 5.58 11.68
CA HIS A 27 -6.16 6.46 11.13
C HIS A 27 -4.78 5.84 11.34
N SER A 28 -4.45 5.53 12.59
CA SER A 28 -3.14 4.97 12.98
C SER A 28 -2.83 3.65 12.28
N ALA A 29 -3.84 2.79 12.07
CA ALA A 29 -3.67 1.53 11.38
C ALA A 29 -3.39 1.73 9.89
N VAL A 30 -4.19 2.57 9.21
CA VAL A 30 -4.03 2.86 7.78
C VAL A 30 -2.68 3.53 7.52
N GLU A 31 -2.34 4.55 8.29
CA GLU A 31 -1.04 5.24 8.23
C GLU A 31 0.13 4.25 8.38
N LEU A 32 0.02 3.32 9.32
CA LEU A 32 1.05 2.30 9.52
C LEU A 32 1.19 1.34 8.33
N TYR A 33 0.07 0.94 7.71
CA TYR A 33 0.09 0.11 6.49
C TYR A 33 0.78 0.84 5.34
N PHE A 34 0.41 2.09 5.07
CA PHE A 34 0.98 2.87 3.97
C PHE A 34 2.45 3.20 4.20
N THR A 35 2.83 3.62 5.41
CA THR A 35 4.24 3.79 5.78
C THR A 35 5.05 2.50 5.60
N ALA A 36 4.45 1.33 5.91
CA ALA A 36 5.11 0.04 5.68
C ALA A 36 5.36 -0.20 4.20
N MET A 37 4.35 0.04 3.37
CA MET A 37 4.41 -0.18 1.93
C MET A 37 5.44 0.75 1.29
N MET A 38 5.41 2.04 1.62
CA MET A 38 6.37 3.04 1.13
C MET A 38 7.81 2.66 1.51
N HIS A 39 8.04 2.25 2.76
CA HIS A 39 9.37 1.82 3.20
C HIS A 39 9.86 0.54 2.53
N ILE A 40 9.00 -0.46 2.37
CA ILE A 40 9.35 -1.73 1.73
C ILE A 40 9.68 -1.51 0.25
N MET A 41 8.93 -0.63 -0.42
CA MET A 41 9.19 -0.22 -1.81
C MET A 41 10.34 0.78 -1.95
N LYS A 42 10.95 1.20 -0.83
CA LYS A 42 12.08 2.15 -0.78
C LYS A 42 11.79 3.47 -1.49
N LEU A 43 10.58 4.00 -1.30
CA LEU A 43 10.23 5.28 -1.91
C LEU A 43 11.03 6.44 -1.28
N PRO A 44 11.28 7.52 -2.05
CA PRO A 44 11.87 8.73 -1.52
C PRO A 44 11.05 9.29 -0.34
N ILE A 45 11.73 9.85 0.65
CA ILE A 45 11.09 10.34 1.89
C ILE A 45 10.20 11.58 1.62
N ASP A 46 10.51 12.30 0.54
CA ASP A 46 9.83 13.48 0.03
C ASP A 46 8.63 13.16 -0.89
N CYS A 47 8.26 11.89 -1.08
CA CYS A 47 7.08 11.54 -1.86
C CYS A 47 5.76 11.87 -1.13
N GLU A 48 4.80 12.38 -1.90
CA GLU A 48 3.49 12.79 -1.43
C GLU A 48 2.44 11.72 -1.79
N LEU A 49 1.63 11.33 -0.81
CA LEU A 49 0.54 10.37 -1.00
C LEU A 49 -0.65 10.74 -0.13
N HIS A 50 -1.81 10.89 -0.76
CA HIS A 50 -3.06 11.18 -0.07
C HIS A 50 -3.94 9.94 0.00
N VAL A 51 -4.33 9.55 1.22
CA VAL A 51 -5.28 8.44 1.42
C VAL A 51 -6.55 8.98 2.05
N ARG A 52 -7.68 8.84 1.36
CA ARG A 52 -8.97 9.42 1.74
C ARG A 52 -9.97 8.31 2.08
N MET A 53 -10.43 8.31 3.32
CA MET A 53 -11.46 7.38 3.79
C MET A 53 -12.83 7.99 3.53
N VAL A 54 -13.63 7.38 2.67
CA VAL A 54 -14.87 7.98 2.15
C VAL A 54 -16.11 7.13 2.38
N GLY A 55 -17.27 7.80 2.36
CA GLY A 55 -18.58 7.15 2.43
C GLY A 55 -18.96 6.44 1.12
N MET A 56 -20.05 5.65 1.15
CA MET A 56 -20.56 4.98 -0.07
C MET A 56 -21.06 5.99 -1.12
N SER A 57 -21.76 7.05 -0.69
CA SER A 57 -22.30 8.07 -1.59
C SER A 57 -21.19 8.85 -2.28
N GLU A 58 -20.19 9.28 -1.51
CA GLU A 58 -19.00 9.98 -2.01
C GLU A 58 -18.18 9.08 -2.95
N MET A 59 -17.95 7.82 -2.60
CA MET A 59 -17.29 6.85 -3.48
C MET A 59 -18.02 6.69 -4.82
N ARG A 60 -19.35 6.57 -4.80
CA ARG A 60 -20.16 6.48 -6.03
C ARG A 60 -20.05 7.74 -6.88
N GLN A 61 -20.15 8.91 -6.24
CA GLN A 61 -20.03 10.20 -6.90
C GLN A 61 -18.67 10.34 -7.60
N MET A 62 -17.57 10.05 -6.91
CA MET A 62 -16.24 10.13 -7.50
C MET A 62 -16.03 9.12 -8.64
N HIS A 63 -16.59 7.92 -8.51
CA HIS A 63 -16.50 6.91 -9.56
C HIS A 63 -17.25 7.34 -10.83
N TRP A 64 -18.38 8.02 -10.67
CA TRP A 64 -19.12 8.65 -11.76
C TRP A 64 -18.32 9.79 -12.37
N GLU A 65 -17.92 10.78 -11.57
CA GLU A 65 -17.26 12.01 -12.03
C GLU A 65 -15.93 11.73 -12.72
N ARG A 66 -15.14 10.78 -12.20
CA ARG A 66 -13.76 10.56 -12.68
C ARG A 66 -13.58 9.35 -13.59
N LYS A 67 -14.49 8.36 -13.57
CA LYS A 67 -14.41 7.14 -14.41
C LYS A 67 -15.67 6.89 -15.24
N GLY A 68 -16.72 7.71 -15.10
CA GLY A 68 -18.00 7.53 -15.80
C GLY A 68 -18.79 6.31 -15.34
N GLN A 69 -18.49 5.74 -14.17
CA GLN A 69 -19.09 4.49 -13.68
C GLN A 69 -19.95 4.75 -12.45
N ASP A 70 -21.26 4.54 -12.60
CA ASP A 70 -22.22 4.75 -11.51
C ASP A 70 -22.31 3.53 -10.57
N ARG A 71 -21.22 3.22 -9.86
CA ARG A 71 -21.16 2.11 -8.90
C ARG A 71 -20.25 2.41 -7.71
N VAL A 72 -20.59 1.86 -6.54
CA VAL A 72 -19.68 1.87 -5.38
C VAL A 72 -18.65 0.76 -5.54
N THR A 73 -17.38 1.08 -5.28
CA THR A 73 -16.27 0.12 -5.23
C THR A 73 -15.57 0.16 -3.87
N ASP A 74 -14.64 -0.76 -3.63
CA ASP A 74 -13.81 -0.81 -2.42
C ASP A 74 -12.73 0.28 -2.42
N VAL A 75 -11.98 0.39 -3.50
CA VAL A 75 -10.89 1.38 -3.67
C VAL A 75 -10.91 2.03 -5.04
N LEU A 76 -10.48 3.30 -5.09
CA LEU A 76 -10.17 4.03 -6.32
C LEU A 76 -8.80 4.69 -6.15
N THR A 77 -7.95 4.56 -7.16
CA THR A 77 -6.68 5.27 -7.20
C THR A 77 -6.68 6.25 -8.36
N PHE A 78 -6.26 7.47 -8.07
CA PHE A 78 -5.98 8.50 -9.06
C PHE A 78 -4.48 8.75 -9.02
N PRO A 79 -3.73 8.26 -10.03
CA PRO A 79 -2.30 8.44 -10.08
C PRO A 79 -1.97 9.94 -10.09
N GLY A 80 -0.98 10.32 -9.29
CA GLY A 80 -0.43 11.67 -9.27
C GLY A 80 0.54 11.88 -10.42
N SER A 81 1.11 13.08 -10.47
CA SER A 81 2.02 13.45 -11.56
C SER A 81 3.31 12.63 -11.58
N GLY A 82 3.66 11.89 -10.52
CA GLY A 82 4.84 11.05 -10.38
C GLY A 82 4.57 9.55 -10.56
N SER A 83 3.33 9.19 -10.85
CA SER A 83 2.88 7.80 -10.97
C SER A 83 3.16 7.25 -12.37
N GLY A 84 4.34 6.64 -12.54
CA GLY A 84 4.60 5.54 -13.49
C GLY A 84 4.34 5.74 -14.98
N THR A 85 4.31 6.95 -15.53
CA THR A 85 4.39 7.10 -17.01
C THR A 85 5.82 6.78 -17.50
N SER A 86 5.96 6.20 -18.69
CA SER A 86 7.26 5.84 -19.28
C SER A 86 8.25 7.02 -19.34
N GLU A 87 7.73 8.23 -19.58
CA GLU A 87 8.45 9.50 -19.59
C GLU A 87 9.02 9.89 -18.20
N ILE A 88 8.38 9.42 -17.14
CA ILE A 88 8.75 9.70 -15.74
C ILE A 88 9.79 8.73 -15.21
N TYR A 89 9.79 7.47 -15.66
CA TYR A 89 10.88 6.55 -15.35
C TYR A 89 12.22 7.05 -15.89
N ALA A 90 12.22 7.57 -17.13
CA ALA A 90 13.41 8.18 -17.73
C ALA A 90 13.86 9.46 -17.00
N ALA A 91 12.91 10.33 -16.62
CA ALA A 91 13.22 11.52 -15.83
C ALA A 91 13.71 11.19 -14.41
N ASN A 92 13.15 10.15 -13.78
CA ASN A 92 13.56 9.69 -12.45
C ASN A 92 14.94 9.06 -12.46
N GLU A 93 15.31 8.28 -13.48
CA GLU A 93 16.69 7.80 -13.63
C GLU A 93 17.67 8.96 -13.86
N LEU A 94 17.28 9.98 -14.63
CA LEU A 94 18.13 11.15 -14.89
C LEU A 94 18.35 12.02 -13.64
N LEU A 95 17.35 12.11 -12.75
CA LEU A 95 17.40 12.96 -11.55
C LEU A 95 17.87 12.23 -10.28
N PHE A 96 17.65 10.91 -10.20
CA PHE A 96 17.88 10.11 -9.00
C PHE A 96 18.72 8.84 -9.24
N GLY A 97 19.12 8.55 -10.49
CA GLY A 97 19.99 7.43 -10.82
C GLY A 97 21.40 7.62 -10.23
N ASP A 98 22.06 6.51 -9.89
CA ASP A 98 23.36 6.46 -9.19
C ASP A 98 24.56 6.85 -10.11
N GLY A 99 24.35 7.75 -11.07
CA GLY A 99 25.40 8.33 -11.91
C GLY A 99 26.06 7.35 -12.90
N GLY A 100 25.35 6.33 -13.38
CA GLY A 100 25.82 5.53 -14.50
C GLY A 100 25.84 6.36 -15.78
N GLU A 101 27.02 6.77 -16.24
CA GLU A 101 27.22 7.41 -17.55
C GLU A 101 26.59 6.54 -18.65
N PHE A 102 25.48 7.01 -19.20
CA PHE A 102 24.95 6.55 -20.47
C PHE A 102 25.20 7.67 -21.48
N ASP A 103 25.94 7.36 -22.53
CA ASP A 103 26.10 8.23 -23.70
C ASP A 103 24.72 8.43 -24.34
N LEU A 104 24.11 9.59 -24.10
CA LEU A 104 22.89 10.03 -24.76
C LEU A 104 23.26 10.98 -25.91
N ASP A 105 22.77 10.67 -27.11
CA ASP A 105 23.00 11.44 -28.33
C ASP A 105 22.58 12.92 -28.20
N ASP A 106 23.40 13.79 -28.79
CA ASP A 106 23.50 15.25 -28.64
C ASP A 106 22.25 16.06 -29.10
N ASP A 107 21.24 15.41 -29.70
CA ASP A 107 20.15 16.07 -30.42
C ASP A 107 18.93 16.48 -29.56
N LEU A 108 18.90 16.18 -28.25
CA LEU A 108 17.75 16.47 -27.37
C LEU A 108 17.90 17.75 -26.52
N GLN A 109 18.89 18.60 -26.79
CA GLN A 109 19.27 19.70 -25.90
C GLN A 109 18.34 20.93 -25.88
N GLU A 110 17.40 21.08 -26.82
CA GLU A 110 16.72 22.38 -27.02
C GLU A 110 15.34 22.50 -26.35
N SER A 111 14.66 21.40 -26.00
CA SER A 111 13.36 21.45 -25.31
C SER A 111 13.44 21.44 -23.77
N GLN A 112 14.64 21.25 -23.20
CA GLN A 112 14.85 20.99 -21.76
C GLN A 112 14.95 22.23 -20.85
N ARG A 113 14.94 23.46 -21.38
CA ARG A 113 15.38 24.64 -20.58
C ARG A 113 14.27 25.52 -19.99
N ASN A 114 13.08 24.99 -19.72
CA ASN A 114 12.10 25.66 -18.85
C ASN A 114 11.63 24.77 -17.69
N PHE A 115 12.46 23.82 -17.27
CA PHE A 115 12.19 22.96 -16.13
C PHE A 115 12.87 23.55 -14.90
N THR A 116 12.14 24.32 -14.08
CA THR A 116 12.64 24.64 -12.74
C THR A 116 12.75 23.31 -11.99
N THR A 117 13.97 22.90 -11.66
CA THR A 117 14.35 21.62 -11.03
C THR A 117 13.57 21.26 -9.76
N VAL A 118 12.89 22.24 -9.14
CA VAL A 118 12.06 22.04 -7.94
C VAL A 118 10.60 21.67 -8.28
N SER A 119 9.94 22.35 -9.22
CA SER A 119 8.54 22.06 -9.61
C SER A 119 8.44 20.68 -10.27
N ALA A 120 9.33 20.47 -11.22
CA ALA A 120 9.78 19.20 -11.75
C ALA A 120 9.85 18.04 -10.75
N ARG A 121 10.63 18.24 -9.69
CA ARG A 121 10.89 17.23 -8.67
C ARG A 121 9.64 16.94 -7.86
N ASN A 122 8.86 17.95 -7.52
CA ASN A 122 7.58 17.76 -6.82
C ASN A 122 6.58 17.00 -7.68
N GLU A 123 6.51 17.28 -8.98
CA GLU A 123 5.66 16.52 -9.91
C GLU A 123 6.06 15.04 -9.95
N LEU A 124 7.35 14.71 -9.91
CA LEU A 124 7.85 13.32 -9.88
C LEU A 124 7.62 12.59 -8.56
N LEU A 125 7.36 13.32 -7.48
CA LEU A 125 7.19 12.80 -6.12
C LEU A 125 5.72 12.64 -5.70
N ASP A 126 4.78 13.14 -6.50
CA ASP A 126 3.34 13.01 -6.27
C ASP A 126 2.82 11.65 -6.74
N LEU A 127 2.55 10.74 -5.79
CA LEU A 127 1.96 9.43 -6.07
C LEU A 127 0.44 9.51 -6.29
N GLY A 128 -0.19 10.63 -5.90
CA GLY A 128 -1.61 10.93 -6.10
C GLY A 128 -2.51 10.59 -4.93
N ASP A 129 -3.77 10.31 -5.26
CA ASP A 129 -4.85 10.08 -4.29
C ASP A 129 -5.35 8.62 -4.32
N ILE A 130 -5.47 8.02 -3.15
CA ILE A 130 -6.12 6.73 -2.92
C ILE A 130 -7.39 6.95 -2.10
N TYR A 131 -8.53 6.57 -2.65
CA TYR A 131 -9.82 6.61 -1.99
C TYR A 131 -10.23 5.21 -1.56
N ILE A 132 -10.66 5.09 -0.30
CA ILE A 132 -11.02 3.80 0.31
C ILE A 132 -12.42 3.92 0.91
N CYS A 133 -13.29 2.93 0.65
CA CYS A 133 -14.62 2.85 1.28
C CYS A 133 -14.70 1.70 2.30
N PRO A 134 -14.39 1.92 3.58
CA PRO A 134 -14.44 0.87 4.61
C PRO A 134 -15.82 0.24 4.78
N LYS A 135 -16.88 1.05 4.64
CA LYS A 135 -18.27 0.56 4.72
C LYS A 135 -18.57 -0.44 3.62
N TYR A 136 -18.09 -0.18 2.40
CA TYR A 136 -18.27 -1.09 1.27
C TYR A 136 -17.43 -2.36 1.43
N ILE A 137 -16.16 -2.25 1.81
CA ILE A 137 -15.30 -3.41 2.11
C ILE A 137 -15.97 -4.32 3.16
N LYS A 138 -16.44 -3.75 4.27
CA LYS A 138 -17.14 -4.49 5.34
C LYS A 138 -18.43 -5.15 4.84
N ALA A 139 -19.23 -4.43 4.05
CA ALA A 139 -20.45 -4.98 3.46
C ALA A 139 -20.16 -6.13 2.49
N ARG A 140 -19.12 -6.00 1.66
CA ARG A 140 -18.69 -7.00 0.67
C ARG A 140 -18.21 -8.28 1.34
N CYS A 141 -17.34 -8.19 2.35
CA CYS A 141 -16.92 -9.35 3.15
C CYS A 141 -18.10 -10.06 3.83
N ARG A 142 -19.08 -9.31 4.35
CA ARG A 142 -20.28 -9.89 4.98
C ARG A 142 -21.22 -10.54 3.98
N ARG A 143 -21.37 -9.97 2.78
CA ARG A 143 -22.29 -10.47 1.75
C ARG A 143 -21.80 -11.74 1.07
N PHE A 144 -20.48 -11.90 0.93
CA PHE A 144 -19.87 -13.07 0.28
C PHE A 144 -18.76 -13.70 1.14
N PRO A 145 -19.09 -14.26 2.32
CA PRO A 145 -18.10 -14.76 3.27
C PRO A 145 -17.28 -15.95 2.74
N ASN A 146 -17.84 -16.73 1.80
CA ASN A 146 -17.17 -17.89 1.19
C ASN A 146 -16.42 -17.56 -0.10
N ARG A 147 -16.55 -16.34 -0.62
CA ARG A 147 -15.85 -15.88 -1.84
C ARG A 147 -14.82 -14.79 -1.57
N ASN A 148 -14.89 -14.15 -0.40
CA ASN A 148 -13.98 -13.09 -0.01
C ASN A 148 -13.07 -13.54 1.13
N LEU A 149 -11.90 -12.92 1.18
CA LEU A 149 -11.05 -12.96 2.36
C LEU A 149 -11.79 -12.39 3.59
N LYS A 150 -11.32 -12.77 4.79
CA LYS A 150 -11.79 -12.14 6.03
C LYS A 150 -11.48 -10.63 5.98
N LEU A 151 -12.25 -9.84 6.72
CA LEU A 151 -12.15 -8.38 6.70
C LEU A 151 -10.71 -7.81 6.75
N PRO A 152 -9.82 -8.22 7.69
CA PRO A 152 -8.47 -7.65 7.74
C PRO A 152 -7.62 -8.05 6.52
N ASP A 153 -7.75 -9.30 6.07
CA ASP A 153 -7.02 -9.84 4.92
C ASP A 153 -7.48 -9.17 3.61
N TYR A 154 -8.79 -8.94 3.46
CA TYR A 154 -9.35 -8.22 2.33
C TYR A 154 -8.94 -6.75 2.32
N ALA A 155 -9.01 -6.08 3.48
CA ALA A 155 -8.61 -4.68 3.59
C ALA A 155 -7.13 -4.50 3.24
N GLN A 156 -6.25 -5.36 3.75
CA GLN A 156 -4.84 -5.34 3.37
C GLN A 156 -4.64 -5.53 1.87
N ALA A 157 -5.31 -6.52 1.26
CA ALA A 157 -5.22 -6.75 -0.18
C ALA A 157 -5.68 -5.52 -0.96
N ALA A 158 -6.79 -4.88 -0.56
CA ALA A 158 -7.28 -3.66 -1.19
C ALA A 158 -6.30 -2.48 -1.05
N TYR A 159 -5.64 -2.33 0.10
CA TYR A 159 -4.65 -1.26 0.32
C TYR A 159 -3.41 -1.47 -0.55
N VAL A 160 -2.89 -2.71 -0.60
CA VAL A 160 -1.76 -3.08 -1.44
C VAL A 160 -2.08 -2.85 -2.91
N HIS A 161 -3.25 -3.31 -3.36
CA HIS A 161 -3.72 -3.12 -4.74
C HIS A 161 -3.82 -1.64 -5.11
N ALA A 162 -4.48 -0.84 -4.27
CA ALA A 162 -4.62 0.60 -4.50
C ALA A 162 -3.27 1.34 -4.52
N PHE A 163 -2.33 0.92 -3.65
CA PHE A 163 -0.99 1.48 -3.59
C PHE A 163 -0.16 1.12 -4.82
N LEU A 164 -0.24 -0.10 -5.34
CA LEU A 164 0.47 -0.47 -6.57
C LEU A 164 -0.04 0.32 -7.77
N HIS A 165 -1.34 0.58 -7.85
CA HIS A 165 -1.86 1.52 -8.85
C HIS A 165 -1.31 2.94 -8.69
N ALA A 166 -1.05 3.39 -7.46
CA ALA A 166 -0.43 4.70 -7.23
C ALA A 166 1.05 4.73 -7.65
N LEU A 167 1.72 3.58 -7.68
CA LEU A 167 3.06 3.41 -8.22
C LEU A 167 3.08 3.19 -9.75
N GLY A 168 1.92 3.17 -10.41
CA GLY A 168 1.80 3.01 -11.85
C GLY A 168 1.69 1.56 -12.34
N TYR A 169 1.59 0.56 -11.46
CA TYR A 169 1.24 -0.80 -11.88
C TYR A 169 -0.21 -0.81 -12.39
N ASP A 170 -0.45 -1.50 -13.51
CA ASP A 170 -1.78 -1.75 -14.05
C ASP A 170 -1.95 -3.26 -14.30
N HIS A 171 -3.14 -3.66 -14.74
CA HIS A 171 -3.47 -5.06 -14.98
C HIS A 171 -4.37 -5.23 -16.21
N LYS A 172 -4.27 -4.31 -17.17
CA LYS A 172 -5.06 -4.34 -18.41
C LYS A 172 -4.50 -5.36 -19.39
N LEU A 173 -3.17 -5.45 -19.46
CA LEU A 173 -2.47 -6.46 -20.24
C LEU A 173 -2.12 -7.68 -19.38
N GLU A 174 -1.94 -8.84 -20.02
CA GLU A 174 -1.64 -10.09 -19.33
C GLU A 174 -0.27 -10.05 -18.61
N GLU A 175 0.73 -9.45 -19.25
CA GLU A 175 2.07 -9.25 -18.67
C GLU A 175 2.02 -8.35 -17.43
N GLU A 176 1.39 -7.18 -17.54
CA GLU A 176 1.19 -6.23 -16.44
C GLU A 176 0.40 -6.88 -15.28
N PHE A 177 -0.64 -7.66 -15.59
CA PHE A 177 -1.42 -8.40 -14.60
C PHE A 177 -0.56 -9.39 -13.81
N LEU A 178 0.33 -10.12 -14.49
CA LEU A 178 1.22 -11.09 -13.85
C LEU A 178 2.22 -10.37 -12.93
N GLU A 179 2.84 -9.30 -13.41
CA GLU A 179 3.78 -8.48 -12.66
C GLU A 179 3.12 -7.90 -11.40
N MET A 180 1.96 -7.26 -11.56
CA MET A 180 1.20 -6.70 -10.46
C MET A 180 0.80 -7.79 -9.45
N THR A 181 0.34 -8.96 -9.92
CA THR A 181 -0.05 -10.08 -9.04
C THR A 181 1.12 -10.61 -8.21
N VAL A 182 2.32 -10.70 -8.80
CA VAL A 182 3.54 -11.10 -8.08
C VAL A 182 3.89 -10.05 -7.04
N CYS A 183 3.84 -8.78 -7.43
CA CYS A 183 4.13 -7.65 -6.54
C CYS A 183 3.14 -7.58 -5.38
N GLU A 184 1.84 -7.74 -5.61
CA GLU A 184 0.78 -7.77 -4.58
C GLU A 184 1.07 -8.84 -3.52
N LYS A 185 1.34 -10.07 -3.96
CA LYS A 185 1.64 -11.19 -3.05
C LYS A 185 2.91 -10.93 -2.26
N TRP A 186 3.95 -10.39 -2.90
CA TRP A 186 5.21 -10.09 -2.24
C TRP A 186 5.05 -8.96 -1.22
N LEU A 187 4.43 -7.84 -1.60
CA LEU A 187 4.26 -6.67 -0.75
C LEU A 187 3.36 -6.98 0.45
N ALA A 188 2.21 -7.61 0.25
CA ALA A 188 1.31 -7.99 1.34
C ALA A 188 2.01 -8.86 2.40
N ARG A 189 2.82 -9.83 1.96
CA ARG A 189 3.59 -10.71 2.88
C ARG A 189 4.65 -9.94 3.66
N ASN A 190 5.36 -9.02 3.01
CA ASN A 190 6.42 -8.25 3.66
C ASN A 190 5.84 -7.20 4.62
N VAL A 191 4.72 -6.57 4.26
CA VAL A 191 3.99 -5.67 5.16
C VAL A 191 3.56 -6.40 6.42
N THR A 192 2.88 -7.55 6.30
CA THR A 192 2.48 -8.35 7.48
C THR A 192 3.66 -8.68 8.38
N ARG A 193 4.77 -9.16 7.80
CA ARG A 193 5.99 -9.48 8.56
C ARG A 193 6.62 -8.24 9.22
N SER A 194 6.58 -7.09 8.57
CA SER A 194 7.14 -5.84 9.10
C SER A 194 6.33 -5.35 10.31
N LEU A 195 5.00 -5.37 10.19
CA LEU A 195 4.08 -5.02 11.28
C LEU A 195 4.23 -5.97 12.47
N GLU A 196 4.34 -7.28 12.20
CA GLU A 196 4.59 -8.33 13.21
C GLU A 196 5.95 -8.21 13.91
N ARG A 197 6.91 -7.47 13.36
CA ARG A 197 8.21 -7.26 14.02
C ARG A 197 8.26 -5.97 14.82
N SER A 198 7.40 -5.02 14.48
CA SER A 198 7.53 -3.65 14.97
C SER A 198 6.52 -3.28 16.06
N LEU A 199 5.38 -3.96 16.14
CA LEU A 199 4.34 -3.67 17.13
C LEU A 199 4.42 -4.61 18.34
N SER A 200 4.11 -4.14 19.55
CA SER A 200 3.88 -5.00 20.72
C SER A 200 2.63 -5.88 20.56
N PHE A 201 2.45 -6.85 21.44
CA PHE A 201 1.25 -7.69 21.44
C PHE A 201 -0.02 -6.87 21.73
N GLU A 202 0.03 -5.95 22.70
CA GLU A 202 -1.09 -5.06 23.03
C GLU A 202 -1.44 -4.15 21.86
N GLU A 203 -0.45 -3.53 21.22
CA GLU A 203 -0.65 -2.65 20.06
C GLU A 203 -1.31 -3.40 18.89
N ARG A 204 -0.90 -4.65 18.65
CA ARG A 204 -1.53 -5.52 17.65
C ARG A 204 -2.97 -5.86 17.98
N SER A 205 -3.27 -6.11 19.25
CA SER A 205 -4.64 -6.40 19.71
C SER A 205 -5.56 -5.22 19.48
N THR A 206 -5.08 -4.02 19.82
CA THR A 206 -5.84 -2.78 19.65
C THR A 206 -6.03 -2.38 18.18
N LEU A 207 -5.01 -2.58 17.33
CA LEU A 207 -5.04 -2.17 15.92
C LEU A 207 -5.75 -3.17 14.99
N PHE A 208 -5.59 -4.48 15.23
CA PHE A 208 -6.07 -5.52 14.31
C PHE A 208 -7.15 -6.44 14.91
N GLY A 209 -7.43 -6.31 16.20
CA GLY A 209 -8.41 -7.11 16.92
C GLY A 209 -8.00 -8.57 17.19
N ASN A 210 -8.71 -9.22 18.11
CA ASN A 210 -8.41 -10.58 18.57
C ASN A 210 -8.41 -11.66 17.46
N GLN A 211 -9.11 -11.43 16.35
CA GLN A 211 -9.24 -12.40 15.25
C GLN A 211 -8.03 -12.43 14.31
N TRP A 212 -7.26 -11.33 14.22
CA TRP A 212 -5.97 -11.28 13.51
C TRP A 212 -4.87 -11.94 14.35
N LEU A 213 -4.86 -11.68 15.67
CA LEU A 213 -3.95 -12.32 16.63
C LEU A 213 -4.09 -13.85 16.63
N ALA A 214 -5.33 -14.36 16.61
CA ALA A 214 -5.62 -15.80 16.64
C ALA A 214 -5.14 -16.60 15.41
N ARG A 215 -4.76 -15.96 14.31
CA ARG A 215 -4.19 -16.65 13.12
C ARG A 215 -2.67 -16.52 13.04
N ASN A 216 -2.10 -15.43 13.53
CA ASN A 216 -0.68 -15.14 13.39
C ASN A 216 0.16 -15.61 14.60
N VAL A 217 -0.44 -15.72 15.79
CA VAL A 217 0.15 -16.43 16.94
C VAL A 217 0.33 -17.92 16.60
N THR A 218 -0.64 -18.54 15.95
CA THR A 218 -0.57 -19.95 15.49
C THR A 218 0.57 -20.16 14.49
N ARG A 219 0.74 -19.26 13.50
CA ARG A 219 1.85 -19.36 12.54
C ARG A 219 3.24 -19.10 13.13
N SER A 220 3.33 -18.31 14.19
CA SER A 220 4.60 -18.07 14.88
C SER A 220 4.96 -19.24 15.81
N LEU A 221 3.98 -19.79 16.52
CA LEU A 221 4.12 -21.00 17.35
C LEU A 221 4.40 -22.25 16.50
N GLU A 222 3.74 -22.42 15.37
CA GLU A 222 4.00 -23.49 14.39
C GLU A 222 5.41 -23.44 13.80
N ARG A 223 6.13 -22.31 13.87
CA ARG A 223 7.52 -22.22 13.40
C ARG A 223 8.54 -22.49 14.50
N THR A 224 8.17 -22.36 15.76
CA THR A 224 9.07 -22.52 16.90
C THR A 224 8.85 -23.83 17.66
N MET A 225 7.71 -24.50 17.47
CA MET A 225 7.34 -25.72 18.19
C MET A 225 7.63 -26.99 17.39
N SER A 226 8.14 -28.01 18.08
CA SER A 226 8.43 -29.33 17.52
C SER A 226 7.14 -30.06 17.11
N PHE A 227 7.26 -31.09 16.27
CA PHE A 227 6.11 -31.86 15.80
C PHE A 227 5.32 -32.51 16.95
N GLU A 228 5.98 -32.92 18.03
CA GLU A 228 5.38 -33.55 19.20
C GLU A 228 4.56 -32.56 20.05
N GLU A 229 5.03 -31.31 20.16
CA GLU A 229 4.31 -30.24 20.87
C GLU A 229 3.04 -29.79 20.13
N ARG A 230 3.01 -29.93 18.80
CA ARG A 230 1.82 -29.65 17.97
C ARG A 230 0.74 -30.71 18.15
N SER A 231 1.13 -31.97 18.30
CA SER A 231 0.21 -33.10 18.50
C SER A 231 -0.51 -33.02 19.85
N THR A 232 0.17 -32.54 20.90
CA THR A 232 -0.41 -32.42 22.24
C THR A 232 -1.36 -31.23 22.41
N LEU A 233 -1.12 -30.10 21.74
CA LEU A 233 -1.97 -28.90 21.85
C LEU A 233 -3.22 -28.94 20.95
N PHE A 234 -3.12 -29.55 19.77
CA PHE A 234 -4.22 -29.58 18.79
C PHE A 234 -4.87 -30.97 18.64
N GLY A 235 -4.30 -32.02 19.25
CA GLY A 235 -4.81 -33.39 19.16
C GLY A 235 -6.17 -33.64 19.82
N ASN A 236 -6.68 -32.71 20.62
CA ASN A 236 -8.00 -32.81 21.25
C ASN A 236 -9.08 -31.94 20.56
N LEU A 237 -8.83 -31.43 19.35
CA LEU A 237 -9.77 -30.59 18.60
C LEU A 237 -10.05 -31.09 17.18
N LEU A 238 -10.01 -32.42 16.99
CA LEU A 238 -10.65 -33.13 15.87
C LEU A 238 -11.74 -34.04 16.42
#